data_AF-A0A8B8MWV3-F1
#
_entry.id   AF-A0A8B8MWV3-F1
#
_cell.length_a   1.000
_cell.length_b   1.000
_cell.length_c   1.000
_cell.angle_alpha   90.00
_cell.angle_beta   90.00
_cell.angle_gamma   90.00
#
_symmetry.space_group_name_H-M   'P 1'
#
loop_
_entity.id
_entity.type
_entity.pdbx_description
1 polymer ?
#
loop_
_entity_poly.entity_id
_entity_poly.type
_entity_poly.pdbx_seq_one_letter_code
_entity_poly.pdbx_strand_id
1 'polypeptide(L)'
;MGFDPSKLSFVTALLVIMGMTELTWKRKLGAFGRWGWSEEVVMLAFRKFPLCMASSESKITAAMDFFVNVVGLDSLVISQCPIVVRFSLGKRIVPRGSVFQVLLSKGLIKPCSLSTLLNVSETKFLEKFVTPYLGELPQLLALYNEKMGLAC
;
A
#
# COMPACT_ATOMS: atom_id res chain seq x y z
N MET A 1 19.60 1.57 -13.97
CA MET A 1 18.35 1.22 -13.26
C MET A 1 18.53 0.17 -12.15
N GLY A 2 19.59 -0.66 -12.18
CA GLY A 2 19.95 -1.54 -11.06
C GLY A 2 19.05 -2.76 -10.90
N PHE A 3 18.44 -3.22 -11.98
CA PHE A 3 17.71 -4.49 -12.02
C PHE A 3 18.67 -5.62 -12.43
N ASP A 4 18.37 -6.81 -11.92
CA ASP A 4 18.98 -8.06 -12.36
C ASP A 4 18.26 -8.57 -13.62
N PRO A 5 18.91 -8.63 -14.79
CA PRO A 5 18.28 -9.02 -16.05
C PRO A 5 17.69 -10.44 -16.03
N SER A 6 18.12 -11.31 -15.12
CA SER A 6 17.61 -12.67 -14.98
C SER A 6 16.26 -12.76 -14.24
N LYS A 7 15.80 -11.67 -13.60
CA LYS A 7 14.59 -11.66 -12.77
C LYS A 7 13.38 -11.13 -13.52
N LEU A 8 12.21 -11.68 -13.19
CA LEU A 8 10.92 -11.20 -13.70
C LEU A 8 10.67 -9.70 -13.42
N SER A 9 11.25 -9.17 -12.35
CA SER A 9 11.18 -7.74 -12.04
C SER A 9 11.83 -6.88 -13.13
N PHE A 10 12.89 -7.35 -13.81
CA PHE A 10 13.48 -6.65 -14.94
C PHE A 10 12.51 -6.58 -16.13
N VAL A 11 11.94 -7.73 -16.53
CA VAL A 11 10.96 -7.79 -17.62
C VAL A 11 9.75 -6.90 -17.31
N THR A 12 9.26 -6.95 -16.07
CA THR A 12 8.15 -6.12 -15.61
C THR A 12 8.49 -4.63 -15.67
N ALA A 13 9.70 -4.24 -15.26
CA ALA A 13 10.15 -2.86 -15.35
C ALA A 13 10.25 -2.37 -16.79
N LEU A 14 10.78 -3.20 -17.70
CA LEU A 14 10.88 -2.88 -19.12
C LEU A 14 9.49 -2.65 -19.73
N LEU A 15 8.53 -3.55 -19.46
CA LEU A 15 7.15 -3.41 -19.92
C LEU A 15 6.49 -2.13 -19.41
N VAL A 16 6.71 -1.78 -18.14
CA VAL A 16 6.17 -0.55 -17.55
C VAL A 16 6.74 0.68 -18.27
N ILE A 17 8.05 0.72 -18.52
CA ILE A 17 8.72 1.85 -19.18
C ILE A 17 8.27 1.97 -20.65
N MET A 18 8.28 0.86 -21.39
CA MET A 18 7.85 0.85 -22.79
C MET A 18 6.38 1.25 -22.95
N GLY A 19 5.56 0.99 -21.94
CA GLY A 19 4.13 1.31 -21.94
C GLY A 19 3.80 2.78 -21.63
N MET A 20 4.78 3.67 -21.41
CA MET A 20 4.50 5.06 -21.07
C MET A 20 5.45 6.07 -21.70
N THR A 21 4.95 7.29 -21.92
CA THR A 21 5.77 8.41 -22.39
C THR A 21 6.62 8.99 -21.26
N GLU A 22 7.71 9.67 -21.61
CA GLU A 22 8.54 10.40 -20.65
C GLU A 22 7.72 11.43 -19.83
N LEU A 23 6.76 12.11 -20.47
CA LEU A 23 5.85 13.02 -19.79
C LEU A 23 5.00 12.29 -18.74
N THR A 24 4.48 11.11 -19.08
CA THR A 24 3.72 10.29 -18.13
C THR A 24 4.60 9.87 -16.96
N TRP A 25 5.83 9.42 -17.23
CA TRP A 25 6.81 9.07 -16.22
C TRP A 25 7.08 10.22 -15.24
N LYS A 26 7.39 11.42 -15.76
CA LYS A 26 7.61 12.63 -14.95
C LYS A 26 6.40 12.99 -14.08
N ARG A 27 5.19 12.86 -14.63
CA ARG A 27 3.94 13.07 -13.86
C ARG A 27 3.77 12.06 -12.72
N LYS A 28 4.15 10.78 -12.92
CA LYS A 28 4.15 9.76 -11.87
C LYS A 28 5.17 10.07 -10.77
N LEU A 29 6.39 10.46 -11.15
CA LEU A 29 7.39 10.91 -10.18
C LEU A 29 6.84 12.07 -9.34
N GLY A 30 6.26 13.07 -9.98
CA GLY A 30 5.61 14.19 -9.30
C GLY A 30 4.44 13.77 -8.40
N ALA A 31 3.68 12.73 -8.78
CA ALA A 31 2.61 12.21 -7.95
C ALA A 31 3.09 11.64 -6.61
N PHE A 32 4.21 10.91 -6.61
CA PHE A 32 4.87 10.47 -5.38
C PHE A 32 5.58 11.64 -4.66
N GLY A 33 6.17 12.58 -5.41
CA GLY A 33 6.84 13.75 -4.87
C GLY A 33 5.94 14.64 -4.01
N ARG A 34 4.64 14.74 -4.33
CA ARG A 34 3.64 15.41 -3.48
C ARG A 34 3.52 14.83 -2.07
N TRP A 35 4.01 13.60 -1.85
CA TRP A 35 4.03 12.92 -0.55
C TRP A 35 5.43 12.90 0.10
N GLY A 36 6.32 13.78 -0.36
CA GLY A 36 7.66 13.97 0.21
C GLY A 36 8.70 12.97 -0.28
N TRP A 37 8.41 12.14 -1.29
CA TRP A 37 9.40 11.24 -1.85
C TRP A 37 10.30 11.98 -2.84
N SER A 38 11.62 11.90 -2.64
CA SER A 38 12.58 12.30 -3.66
C SER A 38 12.53 11.35 -4.85
N GLU A 39 13.09 11.75 -5.99
CA GLU A 39 13.16 10.87 -7.16
C GLU A 39 13.93 9.58 -6.84
N GLU A 40 14.98 9.65 -6.02
CA GLU A 40 15.74 8.48 -5.57
C GLU A 40 14.87 7.50 -4.78
N VAL A 41 14.01 8.01 -3.88
CA VAL A 41 13.06 7.18 -3.13
C VAL A 41 12.06 6.51 -4.07
N VAL A 42 11.53 7.24 -5.05
CA VAL A 42 10.62 6.66 -6.06
C VAL A 42 11.33 5.58 -6.88
N MET A 43 12.59 5.80 -7.27
CA MET A 43 13.38 4.83 -8.02
C MET A 43 13.70 3.57 -7.22
N LEU A 44 13.95 3.70 -5.91
CA LEU A 44 14.10 2.56 -5.01
C LEU A 44 12.79 1.76 -4.92
N ALA A 45 11.66 2.45 -4.78
CA ALA A 45 10.34 1.83 -4.75
C ALA A 45 10.00 1.11 -6.07
N PHE A 46 10.31 1.74 -7.20
CA PHE A 46 10.15 1.16 -8.54
C PHE A 46 11.03 -0.08 -8.73
N ARG A 47 12.28 -0.05 -8.26
CA ARG A 47 13.16 -1.24 -8.30
C ARG A 47 12.60 -2.41 -7.50
N LYS A 48 12.02 -2.12 -6.33
CA LYS A 48 11.42 -3.13 -5.46
C LYS A 48 10.15 -3.73 -6.08
N PHE A 49 9.34 -2.91 -6.73
CA PHE A 49 8.09 -3.35 -7.33
C PHE A 49 7.68 -2.46 -8.52
N PRO A 50 8.09 -2.79 -9.75
CA PRO A 50 7.92 -1.89 -10.89
C PRO A 50 6.47 -1.51 -11.21
N LEU A 51 5.54 -2.41 -10.90
CA LEU A 51 4.11 -2.20 -11.12
C LEU A 51 3.51 -1.08 -10.26
N CYS A 52 4.22 -0.50 -9.30
CA CYS A 52 3.77 0.71 -8.62
C CYS A 52 3.63 1.90 -9.59
N MET A 53 4.50 1.99 -10.59
CA MET A 53 4.47 3.05 -11.61
C MET A 53 3.41 2.82 -12.69
N ALA A 54 2.84 1.62 -12.76
CA ALA A 54 1.71 1.31 -13.63
C ALA A 54 0.36 1.84 -13.09
N SER A 55 0.27 2.21 -11.81
CA SER A 55 -0.95 2.78 -11.23
C SER A 55 -1.22 4.21 -11.74
N SER A 56 -2.49 4.60 -11.88
CA SER A 56 -2.86 5.98 -12.25
C SER A 56 -2.38 7.00 -11.20
N GLU A 57 -2.20 8.27 -11.59
CA GLU A 57 -1.81 9.33 -10.63
C GLU A 57 -2.85 9.49 -9.52
N SER A 58 -4.14 9.39 -9.89
CA SER A 58 -5.26 9.41 -8.96
C SER A 58 -5.22 8.22 -8.00
N LYS A 59 -4.87 7.02 -8.48
CA LYS A 59 -4.76 5.83 -7.64
C LYS A 59 -3.60 5.91 -6.64
N ILE A 60 -2.45 6.41 -7.08
CA ILE A 60 -1.29 6.68 -6.21
C ILE A 60 -1.71 7.68 -5.13
N THR A 61 -2.27 8.81 -5.55
CA THR A 61 -2.68 9.89 -4.63
C THR A 61 -3.70 9.39 -3.60
N ALA A 62 -4.74 8.66 -4.03
CA ALA A 62 -5.76 8.15 -3.11
C ALA A 62 -5.24 7.10 -2.12
N ALA A 63 -4.30 6.24 -2.54
CA ALA A 63 -3.68 5.28 -1.63
C ALA A 63 -2.77 5.98 -0.61
N MET A 64 -1.95 6.93 -1.07
CA MET A 64 -1.05 7.70 -0.20
C MET A 64 -1.84 8.56 0.78
N ASP A 65 -2.90 9.23 0.33
CA ASP A 65 -3.79 10.03 1.18
C ASP A 65 -4.38 9.21 2.32
N PHE A 66 -4.91 8.03 2.01
CA PHE A 66 -5.43 7.15 3.04
C PHE A 66 -4.34 6.74 4.05
N PHE A 67 -3.16 6.32 3.63
CA PHE A 67 -2.14 5.86 4.59
C PHE A 67 -1.45 6.99 5.34
N VAL A 68 -1.17 8.12 4.70
CA VAL A 68 -0.47 9.24 5.32
C VAL A 68 -1.43 10.08 6.17
N ASN A 69 -2.55 10.52 5.59
CA ASN A 69 -3.44 11.47 6.25
C ASN A 69 -4.50 10.79 7.13
N VAL A 70 -5.05 9.64 6.71
CA VAL A 70 -6.07 8.95 7.51
C VAL A 70 -5.42 8.05 8.56
N VAL A 71 -4.50 7.17 8.15
CA VAL A 71 -3.84 6.23 9.08
C VAL A 71 -2.73 6.90 9.91
N GLY A 72 -2.10 7.96 9.40
CA GLY A 72 -1.01 8.65 10.10
C GLY A 72 0.36 8.00 9.94
N LEU A 73 0.58 7.24 8.85
CA LEU A 73 1.90 6.65 8.57
C LEU A 73 2.85 7.65 7.94
N ASP A 74 4.12 7.57 8.34
CA ASP A 74 5.21 8.20 7.62
C ASP A 74 5.27 7.66 6.17
N SER A 75 5.31 8.56 5.19
CA SER A 75 5.32 8.19 3.78
C SER A 75 6.55 7.36 3.41
N LEU A 76 7.68 7.49 4.10
CA LEU A 76 8.87 6.67 3.89
C LEU A 76 8.68 5.22 4.34
N VAL A 77 7.84 4.96 5.35
CA VAL A 77 7.43 3.58 5.69
C VAL A 77 6.68 2.95 4.51
N ILE A 78 5.83 3.73 3.84
CA ILE A 78 5.06 3.29 2.68
C ILE A 78 5.98 2.99 1.49
N SER A 79 7.07 3.74 1.31
CA SER A 79 8.07 3.50 0.25
C SER A 79 8.68 2.10 0.32
N GLN A 80 8.72 1.51 1.51
CA GLN A 80 9.18 0.14 1.72
C GLN A 80 8.16 -0.92 1.28
N CYS A 81 6.93 -0.53 0.96
CA CYS A 81 5.87 -1.41 0.46
C CYS A 81 5.17 -0.82 -0.79
N PRO A 82 5.87 -0.67 -1.93
CA PRO A 82 5.32 0.00 -3.11
C PRO A 82 4.09 -0.71 -3.71
N ILE A 83 3.92 -2.00 -3.42
CA ILE A 83 2.75 -2.77 -3.84
C ILE A 83 1.42 -2.23 -3.29
N VAL A 84 1.47 -1.45 -2.21
CA VAL A 84 0.29 -0.84 -1.57
C VAL A 84 -0.63 -0.10 -2.57
N VAL A 85 -0.05 0.63 -3.54
CA VAL A 85 -0.82 1.42 -4.51
C VAL A 85 -1.49 0.56 -5.61
N ARG A 86 -1.25 -0.76 -5.64
CA ARG A 86 -1.90 -1.69 -6.59
C ARG A 86 -3.17 -2.32 -6.06
N PHE A 87 -3.36 -2.40 -4.75
CA PHE A 87 -4.56 -3.02 -4.20
C PHE A 87 -5.80 -2.14 -4.40
N SER A 88 -6.98 -2.76 -4.44
CA SER A 88 -8.26 -2.02 -4.49
C SER A 88 -8.39 -1.09 -3.29
N LEU A 89 -8.86 0.14 -3.54
CA LEU A 89 -9.04 1.12 -2.46
C LEU A 89 -10.13 0.64 -1.50
N GLY A 90 -11.35 0.47 -2.00
CA GLY A 90 -12.50 0.08 -1.19
C GLY A 90 -12.50 -1.39 -0.76
N LYS A 91 -11.95 -2.32 -1.56
CA LYS A 91 -12.02 -3.75 -1.23
C LYS A 91 -10.83 -4.28 -0.43
N ARG A 92 -9.77 -3.48 -0.23
CA ARG A 92 -8.56 -3.97 0.46
C ARG A 92 -7.81 -2.92 1.26
N ILE A 93 -7.50 -1.77 0.68
CA ILE A 93 -6.73 -0.72 1.38
C ILE A 93 -7.53 -0.17 2.55
N VAL A 94 -8.74 0.35 2.31
CA VAL A 94 -9.56 0.98 3.34
C VAL A 94 -9.97 -0.01 4.45
N PRO A 95 -10.49 -1.21 4.14
CA PRO A 95 -10.92 -2.14 5.18
C PRO A 95 -9.78 -2.62 6.07
N ARG A 96 -8.69 -3.09 5.45
CA ARG A 96 -7.55 -3.62 6.22
C ARG A 96 -6.73 -2.52 6.87
N GLY A 97 -6.62 -1.38 6.21
CA GLY A 97 -5.92 -0.21 6.72
C GLY A 97 -6.62 0.43 7.92
N SER A 98 -7.96 0.38 7.98
CA SER A 98 -8.71 0.85 9.16
C SER A 98 -8.47 -0.05 10.38
N VAL A 99 -8.46 -1.38 10.19
CA VAL A 99 -8.05 -2.33 11.25
C VAL A 99 -6.60 -2.05 11.66
N PHE A 100 -5.71 -1.89 10.69
CA PHE A 100 -4.29 -1.58 10.95
C PHE A 100 -4.13 -0.30 11.77
N GLN A 101 -4.88 0.76 11.47
CA GLN A 101 -4.86 2.02 12.20
C GLN A 101 -5.20 1.82 13.69
N VAL A 102 -6.29 1.11 13.98
CA VAL A 102 -6.72 0.83 15.36
C VAL A 102 -5.61 0.06 16.10
N LEU A 103 -5.12 -1.03 15.52
CA LEU A 103 -4.07 -1.84 16.14
C LEU A 103 -2.78 -1.06 16.36
N LEU A 104 -2.39 -0.21 15.39
CA LEU A 104 -1.20 0.63 15.48
C LEU A 104 -1.34 1.66 16.60
N SER A 105 -2.51 2.32 16.72
CA SER A 105 -2.80 3.29 17.78
C SER A 105 -2.77 2.70 19.20
N LYS A 106 -3.03 1.40 19.31
CA LYS A 106 -2.96 0.63 20.56
C LYS A 106 -1.58 0.03 20.81
N GLY A 107 -0.62 0.21 19.91
CA GLY A 107 0.72 -0.37 20.01
C GLY A 107 0.76 -1.89 19.84
N LEU A 108 -0.32 -2.51 19.34
CA LEU A 108 -0.44 -3.97 19.20
C LEU A 108 0.32 -4.52 17.98
N ILE A 109 0.63 -3.65 17.02
CA ILE A 109 1.41 -3.99 15.82
C ILE A 109 2.39 -2.87 15.48
N LYS A 110 3.34 -3.17 14.59
CA LYS A 110 4.37 -2.22 14.13
C LYS A 110 4.10 -1.77 12.69
N PRO A 111 4.59 -0.57 12.28
CA PRO A 111 4.44 -0.07 10.91
C PRO A 111 4.93 -1.05 9.82
N CYS A 112 5.98 -1.82 10.10
CA CYS A 112 6.53 -2.82 9.18
C CYS A 112 5.55 -3.98 8.83
N SER A 113 4.46 -4.14 9.60
CA SER A 113 3.43 -5.16 9.32
C SER A 113 2.52 -4.81 8.14
N LEU A 114 2.58 -3.56 7.63
CA LEU A 114 1.75 -3.07 6.53
C LEU A 114 1.82 -3.99 5.29
N SER A 115 3.02 -4.42 4.91
CA SER A 115 3.21 -5.29 3.75
C SER A 115 2.49 -6.63 3.92
N THR A 116 2.66 -7.29 5.07
CA THR A 116 2.02 -8.57 5.34
C THR A 116 0.50 -8.40 5.39
N LEU A 117 0.00 -7.37 6.06
CA LEU A 117 -1.43 -7.09 6.22
C LEU A 117 -2.16 -6.97 4.87
N LEU A 118 -1.54 -6.33 3.87
CA LEU A 118 -2.16 -6.14 2.55
C LEU A 118 -2.02 -7.37 1.63
N ASN A 119 -0.93 -8.15 1.77
CA ASN A 119 -0.63 -9.25 0.85
C ASN A 119 -1.32 -10.57 1.19
N VAL A 120 -1.60 -10.86 2.47
CA VAL A 120 -2.18 -12.15 2.85
C VAL A 120 -3.62 -12.33 2.32
N SER A 121 -4.09 -13.58 2.25
CA SER A 121 -5.50 -13.88 1.94
C SER A 121 -6.44 -13.26 2.98
N GLU A 122 -7.73 -13.18 2.67
CA GLU A 122 -8.71 -12.66 3.62
C GLU A 122 -8.80 -13.48 4.90
N THR A 123 -8.86 -14.81 4.78
CA THR A 123 -8.83 -15.72 5.93
C THR A 123 -7.62 -15.47 6.82
N LYS A 124 -6.41 -15.43 6.24
CA LYS A 124 -5.17 -15.16 6.98
C LYS A 124 -5.11 -13.74 7.57
N PHE A 125 -5.75 -12.78 6.91
CA PHE A 125 -5.87 -11.43 7.44
C PHE A 125 -6.71 -11.42 8.73
N LEU A 126 -7.89 -12.04 8.70
CA LEU A 126 -8.77 -12.12 9.87
C LEU A 126 -8.09 -12.89 11.01
N GLU A 127 -7.52 -14.06 10.73
CA GLU A 127 -6.82 -14.89 11.71
C GLU A 127 -5.64 -14.18 12.38
N LYS A 128 -4.92 -13.32 11.66
CA LYS A 128 -3.70 -12.68 12.17
C LYS A 128 -3.93 -11.29 12.76
N PHE A 129 -4.88 -10.52 12.22
CA PHE A 129 -5.05 -9.10 12.53
C PHE A 129 -6.43 -8.75 13.10
N VAL A 130 -7.37 -9.70 13.19
CA VAL A 130 -8.69 -9.43 13.77
C VAL A 130 -8.94 -10.36 14.94
N THR A 131 -9.03 -11.66 14.70
CA THR A 131 -9.38 -12.67 15.70
C THR A 131 -8.58 -12.60 17.00
N PRO A 132 -7.22 -12.45 16.98
CA PRO A 132 -6.43 -12.43 18.21
C PRO A 132 -6.74 -11.26 19.14
N TYR A 133 -7.35 -10.21 18.62
CA TYR A 133 -7.59 -8.96 19.33
C TYR A 133 -9.05 -8.73 19.70
N LEU A 134 -9.97 -9.65 19.34
CA LEU A 134 -11.40 -9.48 19.63
C LEU A 134 -11.75 -9.46 21.12
N GLY A 135 -10.90 -10.02 21.98
CA GLY A 135 -11.08 -9.95 23.43
C GLY A 135 -10.90 -8.54 24.00
N GLU A 136 -9.94 -7.78 23.45
CA GLU A 136 -9.65 -6.40 23.88
C GLU A 136 -10.37 -5.34 23.02
N LEU A 137 -10.56 -5.65 21.74
CA LEU A 137 -11.10 -4.77 20.71
C LEU A 137 -12.26 -5.46 19.96
N PRO A 138 -13.39 -5.75 20.64
CA PRO A 138 -14.52 -6.47 20.04
C PRO A 138 -15.10 -5.79 18.80
N GLN A 139 -14.93 -4.47 18.67
CA GLN A 139 -15.39 -3.68 17.53
C GLN A 139 -14.58 -3.90 16.24
N LEU A 140 -13.43 -4.58 16.26
CA LEU A 140 -12.56 -4.72 15.09
C LEU A 140 -13.24 -5.43 13.91
N LEU A 141 -13.99 -6.49 14.18
CA LEU A 141 -14.68 -7.24 13.12
C LEU A 141 -15.81 -6.40 12.51
N ALA A 142 -16.59 -5.71 13.35
CA ALA A 142 -17.63 -4.80 12.90
C ALA A 142 -17.06 -3.67 12.03
N LEU A 143 -15.95 -3.05 12.47
CA LEU A 143 -15.23 -2.04 11.69
C LEU A 143 -14.79 -2.59 10.33
N TYR A 144 -14.18 -3.77 10.29
CA TYR A 144 -13.75 -4.38 9.03
C TYR A 144 -14.92 -4.58 8.07
N ASN A 145 -16.03 -5.14 8.57
CA ASN A 145 -17.23 -5.40 7.77
C ASN A 145 -17.88 -4.11 7.27
N GLU A 146 -17.97 -3.07 8.12
CA GLU A 146 -18.45 -1.74 7.73
C GLU A 146 -17.63 -1.18 6.57
N LYS A 147 -16.29 -1.21 6.68
CA LYS A 147 -15.41 -0.69 5.63
C LYS A 147 -15.41 -1.54 4.36
N MET A 148 -15.72 -2.84 4.46
CA MET A 148 -15.95 -3.70 3.30
C MET A 148 -17.30 -3.42 2.60
N GLY A 149 -18.20 -2.64 3.21
CA GLY A 149 -19.57 -2.46 2.75
C GLY A 149 -20.46 -3.68 3.01
N LEU A 150 -20.13 -4.45 4.05
CA LEU A 150 -20.84 -5.67 4.48
C LEU A 150 -21.67 -5.45 5.76
N ALA A 151 -21.72 -4.22 6.28
CA ALA A 151 -22.63 -3.88 7.38
C ALA A 151 -24.06 -3.78 6.85
N CYS A 152 -24.97 -4.59 7.41
CA CYS A 152 -26.41 -4.48 7.23
C CYS A 152 -26.98 -3.38 8.12
#